data_AF-A0A939PK17-F1
#
_entry.id   AF-A0A939PK17-F1
#
_cell.length_a   1.000
_cell.length_b   1.000
_cell.length_c   1.000
_cell.angle_alpha   90.00
_cell.angle_beta   90.00
_cell.angle_gamma   90.00
#
_symmetry.space_group_name_H-M   'P 1'
#
loop_
_entity.id
_entity.type
_entity.pdbx_description
1 polymer ?
#
loop_
_entity_poly.entity_id
_entity_poly.type
_entity_poly.pdbx_seq_one_letter_code
_entity_poly.pdbx_strand_id
1 'polypeptide(L)'
;MLRVYDHRFLAMDGAQRGRLMSGTRQVLGEDGLNDAARAVLPVRYRLRAFCIQHGLQDELERLIREELDGHEVGAVVVGGRVYAVYPYLRGVPRQDADVTSEVGLRHRLDEASWQGKRVRVRGVAAIERIEARETKVELILRERRSRVEHRFPADASASGGFEVEADMALPGPGRWDARVAASALGVTREARFGTVRADRLDTESQRRALTSNLASTIYFTKGGYLAVVVRNQKPAPLRAKLRRRLLR
;
A
#
# COMPACT_ATOMS: atom_id res chain seq x y z
N MET A 1 4.99 21.78 19.72
CA MET A 1 4.12 21.56 20.90
C MET A 1 3.59 20.13 20.95
N LEU A 2 2.70 19.70 20.03
CA LEU A 2 2.00 18.39 20.10
C LEU A 2 2.89 17.12 20.09
N ARG A 3 4.19 17.25 19.79
CA ARG A 3 5.16 16.14 19.84
C ARG A 3 5.45 15.64 21.25
N VAL A 4 5.28 16.46 22.30
CA VAL A 4 5.54 16.07 23.69
C VAL A 4 4.54 15.04 24.23
N TYR A 5 3.38 14.94 23.58
CA TYR A 5 2.31 14.00 23.90
C TYR A 5 2.62 12.60 23.38
N ASP A 6 3.72 12.02 23.82
CA ASP A 6 4.19 10.68 23.48
C ASP A 6 4.49 9.89 24.78
N HIS A 7 5.43 8.94 24.74
CA HIS A 7 5.89 8.22 25.93
C HIS A 7 6.30 9.16 27.08
N ARG A 8 6.78 10.38 26.78
CA ARG A 8 7.14 11.37 27.81
C ARG A 8 5.93 11.88 28.57
N PHE A 9 4.81 12.09 27.89
CA PHE A 9 3.55 12.47 28.55
C PHE A 9 3.04 11.34 29.44
N LEU A 10 3.14 10.09 28.98
CA LEU A 10 2.78 8.91 29.78
C LEU A 10 3.72 8.70 30.98
N ALA A 11 4.97 9.15 30.92
CA ALA A 11 5.91 9.05 32.04
C ALA A 11 5.67 10.10 33.15
N MET A 12 4.91 11.16 32.88
CA MET A 12 4.58 12.20 33.86
C MET A 12 3.57 11.70 34.90
N ASP A 13 3.59 12.28 36.10
CA ASP A 13 2.50 12.09 37.06
C ASP A 13 1.22 12.84 36.63
N GLY A 14 0.09 12.50 37.25
CA GLY A 14 -1.22 13.07 36.88
C GLY A 14 -1.28 14.60 37.00
N ALA A 15 -0.60 15.19 37.99
CA ALA A 15 -0.59 16.64 38.20
C ALA A 15 0.27 17.36 37.13
N GLN A 16 1.39 16.77 36.75
CA GLN A 16 2.23 17.23 35.65
C GLN A 16 1.50 17.17 34.30
N ARG A 17 0.80 16.05 34.03
CA ARG A 17 -0.02 15.90 32.80
C ARG A 17 -1.12 16.95 32.72
N GLY A 18 -1.85 17.15 33.82
CA GLY A 18 -2.91 18.16 33.91
C GLY A 18 -2.37 19.56 33.61
N ARG A 19 -1.27 19.98 34.24
CA ARG A 19 -0.65 21.29 33.97
C ARG A 19 -0.23 21.45 32.51
N LEU A 20 0.39 20.44 31.91
CA LEU A 20 0.82 20.48 30.52
C LEU A 20 -0.36 20.58 29.55
N MET A 21 -1.43 19.82 29.80
CA MET A 21 -2.66 19.88 29.03
C MET A 21 -3.33 21.26 29.14
N SER A 22 -3.49 21.79 30.34
CA SER A 22 -4.07 23.12 30.53
C SER A 22 -3.28 24.21 29.81
N GLY A 23 -1.94 24.19 29.92
CA GLY A 23 -1.08 25.14 29.21
C GLY A 23 -1.18 25.02 27.69
N THR A 24 -1.23 23.81 27.15
CA THR A 24 -1.37 23.60 25.70
C THR A 24 -2.77 23.98 25.21
N ARG A 25 -3.82 23.70 25.99
CA ARG A 25 -5.19 24.12 25.68
C ARG A 25 -5.28 25.65 25.59
N GLN A 26 -4.63 26.38 26.49
CA GLN A 26 -4.56 27.84 26.43
C GLN A 26 -3.93 28.35 25.13
N VAL A 27 -2.92 27.65 24.61
CA VAL A 27 -2.27 28.01 23.34
C VAL A 27 -3.10 27.63 22.12
N LEU A 28 -3.81 26.51 22.16
CA LEU A 28 -4.76 26.12 21.12
C LEU A 28 -5.96 27.07 21.05
N GLY A 29 -6.39 27.60 22.19
CA GLY A 29 -7.58 28.43 22.30
C GLY A 29 -8.88 27.66 22.04
N GLU A 30 -10.00 28.37 22.06
CA GLU A 30 -11.33 27.79 21.82
C GLU A 30 -11.53 27.36 20.36
N ASP A 31 -10.87 28.04 19.41
CA ASP A 31 -10.94 27.72 17.98
C ASP A 31 -10.08 26.49 17.59
N GLY A 32 -9.12 26.13 18.45
CA GLY A 32 -8.24 24.99 18.25
C GLY A 32 -7.25 25.18 17.10
N LEU A 33 -7.02 24.10 16.33
CA LEU A 33 -6.16 24.18 15.15
C LEU A 33 -6.80 25.04 14.06
N ASN A 34 -6.01 25.87 13.39
CA ASN A 34 -6.45 26.54 12.16
C ASN A 34 -6.34 25.58 10.95
N ASP A 35 -6.96 25.95 9.83
CA ASP A 35 -7.03 25.09 8.64
C ASP A 35 -5.66 24.82 8.01
N ALA A 36 -4.75 25.79 8.05
CA ALA A 36 -3.38 25.62 7.58
C ALA A 36 -2.64 24.54 8.39
N ALA A 37 -2.81 24.52 9.71
CA ALA A 37 -2.25 23.50 10.58
C ALA A 37 -2.89 22.13 10.32
N ARG A 38 -4.22 22.06 10.18
CA ARG A 38 -4.92 20.80 9.86
C ARG A 38 -4.45 20.19 8.54
N ALA A 39 -4.21 21.00 7.53
CA ALA A 39 -3.81 20.54 6.20
C ALA A 39 -2.44 19.84 6.17
N VAL A 40 -1.54 20.19 7.09
CA VAL A 40 -0.17 19.66 7.12
C VAL A 40 0.09 18.68 8.26
N LEU A 41 -0.77 18.64 9.27
CA LEU A 41 -0.60 17.77 10.43
C LEU A 41 -1.17 16.37 10.19
N PRO A 42 -0.39 15.31 10.43
CA PRO A 42 -0.90 13.94 10.52
C PRO A 42 -2.06 13.80 11.51
N VAL A 43 -2.95 12.84 11.27
CA VAL A 43 -4.18 12.62 12.04
C VAL A 43 -3.92 12.50 13.53
N ARG A 44 -2.84 11.81 13.93
CA ARG A 44 -2.47 11.64 15.33
C ARG A 44 -2.35 12.98 16.07
N TYR A 45 -1.80 13.99 15.41
CA TYR A 45 -1.65 15.31 16.03
C TYR A 45 -2.96 16.09 16.04
N ARG A 46 -3.80 15.94 15.00
CA ARG A 46 -5.14 16.53 14.97
C ARG A 46 -6.02 15.97 16.08
N LEU A 47 -6.01 14.65 16.28
CA LEU A 47 -6.74 13.98 17.37
C LEU A 47 -6.20 14.34 18.75
N ARG A 48 -4.88 14.44 18.94
CA ARG A 48 -4.30 14.93 20.20
C ARG A 48 -4.73 16.36 20.49
N ALA A 49 -4.70 17.24 19.49
CA ALA A 49 -5.16 18.62 19.66
C ALA A 49 -6.64 18.68 20.04
N PHE A 50 -7.49 17.87 19.39
CA PHE A 50 -8.90 17.71 19.77
C PHE A 50 -9.05 17.29 21.24
N CYS A 51 -8.35 16.24 21.68
CA CYS A 51 -8.45 15.79 23.08
C CYS A 51 -8.02 16.88 24.07
N ILE A 52 -6.93 17.60 23.77
CA ILE A 52 -6.43 18.69 24.62
C ILE A 52 -7.42 19.86 24.66
N GLN A 53 -7.95 20.27 23.51
CA GLN A 53 -8.94 21.35 23.39
C GLN A 53 -10.20 21.05 24.21
N HIS A 54 -10.61 19.79 24.25
CA HIS A 54 -11.81 19.36 24.99
C HIS A 54 -11.55 18.88 26.42
N GLY A 55 -10.29 18.85 26.88
CA GLY A 55 -9.94 18.39 28.24
C GLY A 55 -10.10 16.88 28.44
N LEU A 56 -10.02 16.10 27.37
CA LEU A 56 -10.18 14.64 27.34
C LEU A 56 -8.86 13.93 27.69
N GLN A 57 -8.44 14.03 28.97
CA GLN A 57 -7.14 13.51 29.40
C GLN A 57 -7.05 11.99 29.30
N ASP A 58 -8.06 11.27 29.80
CA ASP A 58 -8.04 9.81 29.82
C ASP A 58 -8.04 9.22 28.39
N GLU A 59 -8.82 9.83 27.50
CA GLU A 59 -8.86 9.48 26.09
C GLU A 59 -7.56 9.83 25.35
N LEU A 60 -6.93 10.96 25.69
CA LEU A 60 -5.61 11.32 25.15
C LEU A 60 -4.55 10.31 25.57
N GLU A 61 -4.53 9.91 26.84
CA GLU A 61 -3.61 8.88 27.32
C GLU A 61 -3.84 7.55 26.62
N ARG A 62 -5.11 7.14 26.46
CA ARG A 62 -5.47 5.92 25.73
C ARG A 62 -5.03 5.99 24.26
N LEU A 63 -5.32 7.10 23.57
CA LEU A 63 -4.89 7.33 22.19
C LEU A 63 -3.37 7.20 22.03
N ILE A 64 -2.60 7.81 22.94
CA ILE A 64 -1.13 7.74 22.89
C ILE A 64 -0.63 6.31 23.12
N ARG A 65 -1.24 5.54 24.04
CA ARG A 65 -0.89 4.13 24.26
C ARG A 65 -1.17 3.29 23.02
N GLU A 66 -2.37 3.38 22.45
CA GLU A 66 -2.75 2.65 21.23
C GLU A 66 -1.81 2.99 20.05
N GLU A 67 -1.42 4.26 19.90
CA GLU A 67 -0.45 4.69 18.88
C GLU A 67 0.96 4.11 19.11
N LEU A 68 1.42 4.03 20.37
CA LEU A 68 2.73 3.47 20.71
C LEU A 68 2.78 1.95 20.54
N ASP A 69 1.67 1.27 20.78
CA ASP A 69 1.51 -0.17 20.54
C ASP A 69 1.38 -0.51 19.04
N GLY A 70 1.32 0.51 18.18
CA GLY A 70 1.13 0.35 16.73
C GLY A 70 -0.27 -0.14 16.37
N HIS A 71 -1.25 0.04 17.27
CA HIS A 71 -2.61 -0.38 17.03
C HIS A 71 -3.25 0.49 15.95
N GLU A 72 -3.55 -0.11 14.81
CA GLU A 72 -4.29 0.55 13.75
C GLU A 72 -5.78 0.49 14.05
N VAL A 73 -6.31 1.58 14.59
CA VAL A 73 -7.75 1.69 14.84
C VAL A 73 -8.54 1.66 13.54
N GLY A 74 -9.68 0.98 13.56
CA GLY A 74 -10.57 0.85 12.42
C GLY A 74 -10.99 2.20 11.82
N ALA A 75 -11.31 2.19 10.54
CA ALA A 75 -11.77 3.38 9.83
C ALA A 75 -13.10 3.13 9.12
N VAL A 76 -13.85 4.21 8.93
CA VAL A 76 -15.07 4.21 8.11
C VAL A 76 -14.83 4.98 6.82
N VAL A 77 -15.46 4.52 5.75
CA VAL A 77 -15.39 5.19 4.44
C VAL A 77 -16.70 5.90 4.17
N VAL A 78 -16.64 7.20 3.92
CA VAL A 78 -17.80 8.03 3.58
C VAL A 78 -17.46 8.88 2.36
N GLY A 79 -18.17 8.67 1.25
CA GLY A 79 -17.96 9.44 0.02
C GLY A 79 -16.53 9.33 -0.55
N GLY A 80 -15.89 8.16 -0.43
CA GLY A 80 -14.52 7.93 -0.90
C GLY A 80 -13.42 8.52 -0.01
N ARG A 81 -13.78 9.07 1.16
CA ARG A 81 -12.83 9.53 2.19
C ARG A 81 -12.81 8.57 3.36
N VAL A 82 -11.64 8.39 3.95
CA VAL A 82 -11.40 7.45 5.05
C VAL A 82 -11.25 8.24 6.34
N TYR A 83 -12.02 7.87 7.36
CA TYR A 83 -12.03 8.54 8.66
C TYR A 83 -11.70 7.55 9.76
N ALA A 84 -10.70 7.84 10.59
CA ALA A 84 -10.38 7.02 11.74
C ALA A 84 -11.49 7.09 12.79
N VAL A 85 -11.86 5.95 13.37
CA VAL A 85 -12.94 5.87 14.36
C VAL A 85 -12.42 5.31 15.66
N TYR A 86 -12.29 6.16 16.66
CA TYR A 86 -11.96 5.76 18.02
C TYR A 86 -13.27 5.70 18.83
N PRO A 87 -13.74 4.51 19.26
CA PRO A 87 -15.04 4.38 19.92
C PRO A 87 -15.22 5.24 21.18
N TYR A 88 -14.11 5.62 21.83
CA TYR A 88 -14.07 6.45 23.03
C TYR A 88 -13.94 7.96 22.72
N LEU A 89 -13.70 8.38 21.48
CA LEU A 89 -13.67 9.79 21.08
C LEU A 89 -14.96 10.16 20.35
N ARG A 90 -15.85 10.88 21.04
CA ARG A 90 -17.09 11.40 20.46
C ARG A 90 -16.91 12.83 19.99
N GLY A 91 -17.64 13.20 18.93
CA GLY A 91 -17.69 14.60 18.45
C GLY A 91 -16.46 15.08 17.67
N VAL A 92 -15.54 14.18 17.31
CA VAL A 92 -14.36 14.54 16.50
C VAL A 92 -14.81 15.08 15.14
N PRO A 93 -14.39 16.31 14.75
CA PRO A 93 -14.67 16.84 13.43
C PRO A 93 -14.10 15.94 12.32
N ARG A 94 -14.84 15.79 11.21
CA ARG A 94 -14.40 14.95 10.07
C ARG A 94 -13.01 15.34 9.56
N GLN A 95 -12.72 16.63 9.50
CA GLN A 95 -11.40 17.16 9.11
C GLN A 95 -10.26 16.79 10.05
N ASP A 96 -10.54 16.47 11.32
CA ASP A 96 -9.55 16.05 12.31
C ASP A 96 -9.42 14.52 12.35
N ALA A 97 -10.44 13.79 11.89
CA ALA A 97 -10.44 12.33 11.77
C ALA A 97 -10.03 11.79 10.37
N ASP A 98 -9.96 12.65 9.35
CA ASP A 98 -9.66 12.24 7.98
C ASP A 98 -8.24 11.65 7.89
N VAL A 99 -8.13 10.39 7.46
CA VAL A 99 -6.88 9.65 7.24
C VAL A 99 -6.69 9.26 5.78
N THR A 100 -7.48 9.81 4.86
CA THR A 100 -7.48 9.44 3.45
C THR A 100 -6.06 9.44 2.88
N SER A 101 -5.27 10.51 3.06
CA SER A 101 -3.90 10.57 2.56
C SER A 101 -2.89 9.70 3.33
N GLU A 102 -3.25 9.22 4.51
CA GLU A 102 -2.38 8.46 5.42
C GLU A 102 -2.60 6.95 5.31
N VAL A 103 -3.74 6.52 4.76
CA VAL A 103 -4.07 5.11 4.56
C VAL A 103 -3.27 4.54 3.39
N GLY A 104 -2.43 3.55 3.70
CA GLY A 104 -1.59 2.84 2.75
C GLY A 104 -2.24 1.60 2.14
N LEU A 105 -1.40 0.82 1.47
CA LEU A 105 -1.75 -0.47 0.89
C LEU A 105 -0.87 -1.54 1.52
N ARG A 106 -1.48 -2.44 2.29
CA ARG A 106 -0.80 -3.63 2.79
C ARG A 106 -0.76 -4.66 1.67
N HIS A 107 0.42 -5.14 1.32
CA HIS A 107 0.60 -6.14 0.27
C HIS A 107 1.73 -7.11 0.54
N ARG A 108 1.66 -8.30 -0.07
CA ARG A 108 2.74 -9.30 -0.09
C ARG A 108 2.67 -10.12 -1.37
N LEU A 109 3.82 -10.34 -1.99
CA LEU A 109 3.96 -11.23 -3.15
C LEU A 109 4.23 -12.66 -2.68
N ASP A 110 3.36 -13.59 -3.04
CA ASP A 110 3.47 -14.99 -2.63
C ASP A 110 4.03 -15.85 -3.77
N GLU A 111 3.75 -15.51 -5.03
CA GLU A 111 4.25 -16.23 -6.20
C GLU A 111 4.40 -15.30 -7.42
N ALA A 112 5.45 -15.50 -8.21
CA ALA A 112 5.59 -14.96 -9.56
C ALA A 112 6.24 -16.02 -10.47
N SER A 113 5.45 -16.72 -11.26
CA SER A 113 5.89 -17.87 -12.04
C SER A 113 5.32 -17.87 -13.46
N TRP A 114 5.99 -18.56 -14.37
CA TRP A 114 5.49 -18.75 -15.73
C TRP A 114 4.43 -19.85 -15.79
N GLN A 115 3.28 -19.53 -16.37
CA GLN A 115 2.24 -20.48 -16.78
C GLN A 115 2.13 -20.42 -18.31
N GLY A 116 2.86 -21.31 -18.99
CA GLY A 116 3.03 -21.25 -20.44
C GLY A 116 3.69 -19.94 -20.88
N LYS A 117 2.92 -19.05 -21.52
CA LYS A 117 3.36 -17.72 -21.98
C LYS A 117 2.85 -16.56 -21.10
N ARG A 118 2.04 -16.87 -20.10
CA ARG A 118 1.54 -15.91 -19.12
C ARG A 118 2.37 -15.99 -17.86
N VAL A 119 2.33 -14.92 -17.08
CA VAL A 119 2.90 -14.89 -15.74
C VAL A 119 1.77 -14.95 -14.75
N ARG A 120 1.77 -16.00 -13.94
CA ARG A 120 0.90 -16.10 -12.77
C ARG A 120 1.56 -15.34 -11.63
N VAL A 121 0.82 -14.42 -11.04
CA VAL A 121 1.23 -13.68 -9.84
C VAL A 121 0.17 -13.91 -8.76
N ARG A 122 0.60 -14.31 -7.57
CA ARG A 122 -0.29 -14.51 -6.41
C ARG A 122 0.20 -13.68 -5.24
N GLY A 123 -0.71 -13.27 -4.38
CA GLY A 123 -0.37 -12.53 -3.19
C GLY A 123 -1.56 -12.02 -2.42
N VAL A 124 -1.31 -11.09 -1.52
CA VAL A 124 -2.36 -10.34 -0.80
C VAL A 124 -2.19 -8.86 -1.08
N ALA A 125 -3.32 -8.14 -1.19
CA ALA A 125 -3.37 -6.70 -1.29
C ALA A 125 -4.68 -6.21 -0.65
N ALA A 126 -4.58 -5.33 0.33
CA ALA A 126 -5.72 -4.75 1.02
C ALA A 126 -5.38 -3.32 1.47
N ILE A 127 -6.37 -2.43 1.43
CA ILE A 127 -6.20 -1.07 1.92
C ILE A 127 -6.14 -1.10 3.45
N GLU A 128 -5.15 -0.43 4.04
CA GLU A 128 -4.99 -0.40 5.50
C GLU A 128 -6.22 0.20 6.18
N ARG A 129 -6.56 -0.29 7.38
CA ARG A 129 -7.70 0.18 8.21
C ARG A 129 -9.10 0.05 7.59
N ILE A 130 -9.23 -0.48 6.38
CA ILE A 130 -10.52 -0.68 5.70
C ILE A 130 -10.84 -2.17 5.65
N GLU A 131 -11.88 -2.57 6.38
CA GLU A 131 -12.49 -3.88 6.26
C GLU A 131 -13.60 -3.83 5.21
N ALA A 132 -13.39 -4.51 4.07
CA ALA A 132 -14.37 -4.60 3.01
C ALA A 132 -14.59 -6.06 2.61
N ARG A 133 -15.86 -6.45 2.39
CA ARG A 133 -16.22 -7.78 1.91
C ARG A 133 -15.62 -8.08 0.54
N GLU A 134 -15.58 -7.06 -0.31
CA GLU A 134 -15.03 -7.14 -1.65
C GLU A 134 -13.93 -6.10 -1.81
N THR A 135 -12.76 -6.56 -2.24
CA THR A 135 -11.64 -5.72 -2.62
C THR A 135 -11.22 -6.09 -4.03
N LYS A 136 -11.25 -5.14 -4.96
CA LYS A 136 -10.77 -5.35 -6.33
C LYS A 136 -9.28 -5.14 -6.37
N VAL A 137 -8.53 -6.10 -6.89
CA VAL A 137 -7.08 -6.02 -7.00
C VAL A 137 -6.66 -6.01 -8.47
N GLU A 138 -5.66 -5.20 -8.80
CA GLU A 138 -5.06 -5.15 -10.13
C GLU A 138 -3.54 -5.24 -10.02
N LEU A 139 -2.93 -6.02 -10.91
CA LEU A 139 -1.50 -5.91 -11.20
C LEU A 139 -1.31 -4.86 -12.30
N ILE A 140 -0.45 -3.89 -12.05
CA ILE A 140 -0.14 -2.81 -12.98
C ILE A 140 1.31 -2.96 -13.41
N LEU A 141 1.54 -3.10 -14.71
CA LEU A 141 2.85 -2.99 -15.31
C LEU A 141 3.03 -1.58 -15.86
N ARG A 142 3.91 -0.79 -15.24
CA ARG A 142 4.21 0.58 -15.66
C ARG A 142 5.56 0.66 -16.35
N GLU A 143 5.60 1.13 -17.60
CA GLU A 143 6.83 1.33 -18.36
C GLU A 143 7.70 2.39 -17.67
N ARG A 144 8.99 2.11 -17.51
CA ARG A 144 9.86 2.89 -16.62
C ARG A 144 10.09 4.33 -17.09
N ARG A 145 10.14 4.57 -18.41
CA ARG A 145 10.46 5.86 -19.03
C ARG A 145 9.19 6.63 -19.45
N SER A 146 8.35 6.01 -20.26
CA SER A 146 7.12 6.59 -20.83
C SER A 146 5.97 6.62 -19.81
N ARG A 147 6.03 5.81 -18.75
CA ARG A 147 5.00 5.70 -17.71
C ARG A 147 3.67 5.11 -18.21
N VAL A 148 3.64 4.57 -19.43
CA VAL A 148 2.48 3.81 -19.96
C VAL A 148 2.17 2.63 -19.03
N GLU A 149 0.88 2.35 -18.83
CA GLU A 149 0.40 1.30 -17.95
C GLU A 149 -0.36 0.21 -18.70
N HIS A 150 -0.13 -1.04 -18.30
CA HIS A 150 -1.02 -2.15 -18.58
C HIS A 150 -1.55 -2.69 -17.25
N ARG A 151 -2.88 -2.78 -17.15
CA ARG A 151 -3.58 -3.27 -15.97
C ARG A 151 -4.12 -4.65 -16.23
N PHE A 152 -3.91 -5.54 -15.27
CA PHE A 152 -4.38 -6.91 -15.30
C PHE A 152 -5.27 -7.10 -14.07
N PRO A 153 -6.59 -7.25 -14.23
CA PRO A 153 -7.48 -7.52 -13.12
C PRO A 153 -7.11 -8.86 -12.48
N ALA A 154 -7.16 -8.92 -11.16
CA ALA A 154 -6.93 -10.14 -10.41
C ALA A 154 -8.25 -10.73 -9.93
N ASP A 155 -8.30 -12.05 -9.91
CA ASP A 155 -9.38 -12.82 -9.32
C ASP A 155 -9.10 -13.07 -7.83
N ALA A 156 -10.18 -13.24 -7.06
CA ALA A 156 -10.05 -13.69 -5.67
C ALA A 156 -9.52 -15.14 -5.65
N SER A 157 -8.48 -15.39 -4.86
CA SER A 157 -7.92 -16.73 -4.71
C SER A 157 -8.71 -17.53 -3.66
N ALA A 158 -8.98 -18.80 -3.94
CA ALA A 158 -9.65 -19.72 -3.00
C ALA A 158 -8.88 -19.91 -1.68
N SER A 159 -7.55 -19.75 -1.70
CA SER A 159 -6.68 -19.81 -0.50
C SER A 159 -6.58 -18.49 0.25
N GLY A 160 -7.41 -17.50 -0.11
CA GLY A 160 -7.26 -16.11 0.32
C GLY A 160 -6.28 -15.32 -0.55
N GLY A 161 -6.48 -14.01 -0.62
CA GLY A 161 -5.68 -13.10 -1.45
C GLY A 161 -6.18 -13.00 -2.90
N PHE A 162 -5.27 -12.67 -3.80
CA PHE A 162 -5.54 -12.48 -5.22
C PHE A 162 -4.64 -13.35 -6.09
N GLU A 163 -5.11 -13.64 -7.30
CA GLU A 163 -4.36 -14.27 -8.37
C GLU A 163 -4.58 -13.53 -9.68
N VAL A 164 -3.51 -13.35 -10.46
CA VAL A 164 -3.58 -12.76 -11.79
C VAL A 164 -2.73 -13.54 -12.77
N GLU A 165 -3.27 -13.78 -13.96
CA GLU A 165 -2.54 -14.32 -15.10
C GLU A 165 -2.32 -13.24 -16.16
N ALA A 166 -1.13 -12.65 -16.16
CA ALA A 166 -0.82 -11.55 -17.06
C ALA A 166 -0.12 -12.04 -18.33
N ASP A 167 -0.65 -11.68 -19.50
CA ASP A 167 0.00 -11.92 -20.79
C ASP A 167 1.11 -10.89 -21.03
N MET A 168 2.36 -11.35 -20.97
CA MET A 168 3.55 -10.51 -21.12
C MET A 168 3.81 -10.04 -22.56
N ALA A 169 3.04 -10.50 -23.54
CA ALA A 169 3.11 -9.97 -24.91
C ALA A 169 2.37 -8.63 -25.03
N LEU A 170 1.31 -8.40 -24.23
CA LEU A 170 0.47 -7.21 -24.31
C LEU A 170 1.21 -5.89 -24.08
N PRO A 171 2.14 -5.77 -23.11
CA PRO A 171 2.87 -4.53 -22.91
C PRO A 171 3.81 -4.19 -24.09
N GLY A 172 4.23 -5.19 -24.86
CA GLY A 172 5.25 -5.01 -25.89
C GLY A 172 6.66 -4.75 -25.33
N PRO A 173 7.65 -4.51 -26.21
CA PRO A 173 9.04 -4.32 -25.82
C PRO A 173 9.23 -3.14 -24.86
N GLY A 174 9.95 -3.34 -23.78
CA GLY A 174 10.16 -2.31 -22.76
C GLY A 174 10.64 -2.88 -21.43
N ARG A 175 10.89 -1.97 -20.49
CA ARG A 175 11.14 -2.34 -19.08
C ARG A 175 9.97 -1.84 -18.24
N TRP A 176 9.33 -2.78 -17.57
CA TRP A 176 8.08 -2.62 -16.87
C TRP A 176 8.29 -2.86 -15.38
N ASP A 177 7.91 -1.89 -14.56
CA ASP A 177 7.91 -2.00 -13.10
C ASP A 177 6.54 -2.49 -12.64
N ALA A 178 6.51 -3.54 -11.81
CA ALA A 178 5.27 -4.08 -11.28
C ALA A 178 4.78 -3.26 -10.08
N ARG A 179 3.49 -2.97 -10.09
CA ARG A 179 2.75 -2.36 -9.00
C ARG A 179 1.48 -3.16 -8.74
N VAL A 180 0.97 -3.07 -7.53
CA VAL A 180 -0.32 -3.64 -7.17
C VAL A 180 -1.23 -2.50 -6.71
N ALA A 181 -2.47 -2.53 -7.16
CA ALA A 181 -3.51 -1.62 -6.71
C ALA A 181 -4.63 -2.42 -6.05
N ALA A 182 -5.19 -1.88 -4.97
CA ALA A 182 -6.42 -2.39 -4.38
C ALA A 182 -7.46 -1.27 -4.32
N SER A 183 -8.71 -1.63 -4.60
CA SER A 183 -9.86 -0.74 -4.53
C SER A 183 -10.95 -1.33 -3.67
N ALA A 184 -11.40 -0.55 -2.68
CA ALA A 184 -12.49 -0.92 -1.77
C ALA A 184 -13.27 0.35 -1.37
N LEU A 185 -14.60 0.25 -1.36
CA LEU A 185 -15.51 1.33 -0.93
C LEU A 185 -15.24 2.69 -1.62
N GLY A 186 -14.82 2.68 -2.89
CA GLY A 186 -14.51 3.89 -3.66
C GLY A 186 -13.13 4.49 -3.40
N VAL A 187 -12.31 3.86 -2.57
CA VAL A 187 -10.91 4.23 -2.30
C VAL A 187 -10.00 3.30 -3.07
N THR A 188 -9.00 3.86 -3.76
CA THR A 188 -7.96 3.09 -4.46
C THR A 188 -6.58 3.47 -3.95
N ARG A 189 -5.76 2.48 -3.62
CA ARG A 189 -4.33 2.66 -3.27
C ARG A 189 -3.47 1.77 -4.14
N GLU A 190 -2.27 2.26 -4.42
CA GLU A 190 -1.30 1.62 -5.30
C GLU A 190 0.08 1.64 -4.65
N ALA A 191 0.80 0.53 -4.73
CA ALA A 191 2.18 0.42 -4.27
C ALA A 191 3.06 -0.33 -5.26
N ARG A 192 4.38 -0.11 -5.20
CA ARG A 192 5.35 -0.95 -5.91
C ARG A 192 5.37 -2.34 -5.30
N PHE A 193 5.39 -3.37 -6.13
CA PHE A 193 5.19 -4.73 -5.66
C PHE A 193 6.49 -5.55 -5.62
N GLY A 194 6.61 -6.49 -4.67
CA GLY A 194 7.70 -7.47 -4.59
C GLY A 194 8.67 -7.34 -3.41
N THR A 195 8.77 -6.17 -2.76
CA THR A 195 9.67 -5.99 -1.60
C THR A 195 9.23 -6.79 -0.39
N VAL A 196 7.92 -6.81 -0.13
CA VAL A 196 7.28 -7.68 0.86
C VAL A 196 6.84 -8.95 0.13
N ARG A 197 7.43 -10.09 0.48
CA ARG A 197 7.21 -11.36 -0.21
C ARG A 197 7.32 -12.54 0.74
N ALA A 198 6.80 -13.70 0.34
CA ALA A 198 6.97 -14.95 1.07
C ALA A 198 8.45 -15.38 1.07
N ASP A 199 8.92 -15.98 2.17
CA ASP A 199 10.35 -16.34 2.36
C ASP A 199 10.89 -17.31 1.31
N ARG A 200 10.02 -18.17 0.77
CA ARG A 200 10.36 -19.21 -0.21
C ARG A 200 10.19 -18.78 -1.67
N LEU A 201 9.91 -17.50 -1.92
CA LEU A 201 9.73 -17.02 -3.29
C LEU A 201 11.06 -17.04 -4.04
N ASP A 202 11.11 -17.75 -5.17
CA ASP A 202 12.25 -17.73 -6.07
C ASP A 202 12.40 -16.34 -6.72
N THR A 203 13.58 -15.74 -6.52
CA THR A 203 13.91 -14.41 -7.04
C THR A 203 14.85 -14.43 -8.22
N GLU A 204 15.26 -15.63 -8.69
CA GLU A 204 16.08 -15.76 -9.87
C GLU A 204 15.36 -15.21 -11.11
N SER A 205 16.16 -14.74 -12.07
CA SER A 205 15.60 -14.17 -13.30
C SER A 205 15.06 -15.28 -14.20
N GLN A 206 13.74 -15.26 -14.44
CA GLN A 206 13.06 -16.28 -15.23
C GLN A 206 12.75 -15.75 -16.64
N ARG A 207 13.47 -16.26 -17.64
CA ARG A 207 13.26 -15.88 -19.06
C ARG A 207 12.32 -16.86 -19.77
N ARG A 208 11.42 -16.32 -20.60
CA ARG A 208 10.53 -17.09 -21.48
C ARG A 208 10.45 -16.46 -22.87
N ALA A 209 10.45 -17.30 -23.90
CA ALA A 209 10.11 -16.86 -25.26
C ALA A 209 8.58 -16.74 -25.37
N LEU A 210 8.08 -15.57 -25.78
CA LEU A 210 6.65 -15.31 -25.98
C LEU A 210 6.24 -15.66 -27.41
N THR A 211 7.09 -15.28 -28.37
CA THR A 211 6.95 -15.55 -29.81
C THR A 211 8.32 -15.89 -30.41
N SER A 212 8.37 -16.08 -31.74
CA SER A 212 9.63 -16.30 -32.46
C SER A 212 10.60 -15.11 -32.40
N ASN A 213 10.09 -13.89 -32.18
CA ASN A 213 10.85 -12.64 -32.18
C ASN A 213 10.72 -11.86 -30.86
N LEU A 214 10.00 -12.36 -29.86
CA LEU A 214 9.80 -11.69 -28.58
C LEU A 214 10.11 -12.62 -27.40
N ALA A 215 10.87 -12.12 -26.43
CA ALA A 215 11.10 -12.79 -25.16
C ALA A 215 10.86 -11.83 -23.99
N SER A 216 10.45 -12.39 -22.87
CA SER A 216 10.26 -11.66 -21.62
C SER A 216 11.08 -12.31 -20.51
N THR A 217 11.60 -11.49 -19.61
CA THR A 217 12.29 -11.91 -18.40
C THR A 217 11.64 -11.26 -17.20
N ILE A 218 11.14 -12.08 -16.28
CA ILE A 218 10.73 -11.65 -14.94
C ILE A 218 12.00 -11.59 -14.08
N TYR A 219 12.17 -10.54 -13.31
CA TYR A 219 13.31 -10.38 -12.43
C TYR A 219 12.98 -9.46 -11.26
N PHE A 220 13.82 -9.50 -10.23
CA PHE A 220 13.78 -8.56 -9.13
C PHE A 220 14.85 -7.49 -9.30
N THR A 221 14.46 -6.23 -9.12
CA THR A 221 15.39 -5.09 -9.13
C THR A 221 16.33 -5.15 -7.94
N LYS A 222 17.42 -4.36 -7.94
CA LYS A 222 18.33 -4.22 -6.79
C LYS A 222 17.59 -3.84 -5.49
N GLY A 223 16.49 -3.09 -5.60
CA GLY A 223 15.64 -2.71 -4.47
C GLY A 223 14.62 -3.78 -4.06
N GLY A 224 14.63 -4.96 -4.67
CA GLY A 224 13.70 -6.06 -4.35
C GLY A 224 12.31 -5.95 -4.98
N TYR A 225 12.07 -4.99 -5.89
CA TYR A 225 10.79 -4.88 -6.60
C TYR A 225 10.71 -5.83 -7.79
N LEU A 226 9.53 -6.41 -8.01
CA LEU A 226 9.21 -7.21 -9.18
C LEU A 226 9.21 -6.33 -10.44
N ALA A 227 9.85 -6.81 -11.48
CA ALA A 227 9.91 -6.13 -12.76
C ALA A 227 9.93 -7.14 -13.92
N VAL A 228 9.56 -6.65 -15.09
CA VAL A 228 9.57 -7.42 -16.33
C VAL A 228 10.36 -6.64 -17.37
N VAL A 229 11.17 -7.34 -18.14
CA VAL A 229 11.78 -6.78 -19.36
C VAL A 229 11.35 -7.61 -20.55
N VAL A 230 10.72 -6.94 -21.52
CA VAL A 230 10.29 -7.53 -22.77
C VAL A 230 11.23 -7.03 -23.87
N ARG A 231 11.81 -7.94 -24.63
CA ARG A 231 12.80 -7.63 -25.66
C ARG A 231 12.51 -8.35 -26.94
N ASN A 232 12.77 -7.66 -28.05
CA ASN A 232 12.91 -8.32 -29.33
C ASN A 232 14.11 -9.27 -29.29
N GLN A 233 13.93 -10.48 -29.81
CA GLN A 233 14.99 -11.46 -30.02
C GLN A 233 15.18 -11.69 -31.51
N LYS A 234 16.43 -11.82 -31.94
CA LYS A 234 16.72 -12.22 -33.32
C LYS A 234 16.15 -13.63 -33.53
N PRO A 235 15.40 -13.88 -34.62
CA PRO A 235 14.92 -15.22 -34.92
C PRO A 235 16.11 -16.16 -35.05
N ALA A 236 16.00 -17.37 -34.50
CA ALA A 236 17.03 -18.38 -34.66
C ALA A 236 17.32 -18.59 -36.16
N PRO A 237 18.59 -18.61 -36.59
CA PRO A 237 18.94 -18.73 -38.00
C PRO A 237 18.34 -20.02 -38.58
N LEU A 238 17.89 -19.98 -39.83
CA LEU A 238 17.19 -21.08 -40.52
C LEU A 238 17.91 -22.44 -40.38
N ARG A 239 19.24 -22.44 -40.38
CA ARG A 239 20.09 -23.64 -40.17
C ARG A 239 19.83 -24.33 -38.82
N ALA A 240 19.56 -23.57 -37.75
CA ALA A 240 19.26 -24.12 -36.43
C ALA A 240 17.84 -24.73 -36.35
N LYS A 241 16.88 -24.18 -37.12
CA LYS A 241 15.53 -24.75 -37.23
C LYS A 241 15.51 -26.05 -38.03
N LEU A 242 16.31 -26.13 -39.10
CA LEU A 242 16.49 -27.34 -39.91
C LEU A 242 17.13 -28.48 -39.09
N ARG A 243 18.18 -28.20 -38.31
CA ARG A 243 18.81 -29.21 -37.44
C ARG A 243 17.85 -29.77 -36.38
N ARG A 244 16.98 -28.94 -35.78
CA ARG A 244 15.98 -29.42 -34.79
C ARG A 244 14.86 -30.27 -35.39
N ARG A 245 14.56 -30.11 -36.69
CA ARG A 245 13.59 -30.95 -37.40
C ARG A 245 14.16 -32.28 -37.88
N LEU A 246 15.48 -32.35 -38.09
CA LEU A 246 16.18 -33.58 -38.51
C LEU A 246 16.62 -34.46 -37.33
N LEU A 247 16.50 -33.96 -36.09
CA LEU A 247 16.81 -34.67 -34.84
C LEU A 247 15.55 -35.06 -34.06
N ARG A 248 14.37 -35.03 -34.70
CA ARG A 248 13.09 -35.51 -34.17
C ARG A 248 12.54 -36.61 -35.06
#